data_AF-A0A2T6NBV4-F1
#
_entry.id   AF-A0A2T6NBV4-F1
#
_cell.length_a   1.000
_cell.length_b   1.000
_cell.length_c   1.000
_cell.angle_alpha   90.00
_cell.angle_beta   90.00
_cell.angle_gamma   90.00
#
_symmetry.space_group_name_H-M   'P 1'
#
loop_
_entity.id
_entity.type
_entity.pdbx_description
1 polymer ?
#
loop_
_entity_poly.entity_id
_entity_poly.type
_entity_poly.pdbx_seq_one_letter_code
_entity_poly.pdbx_strand_id
1 'polypeptide(L)'
;MRVQILLFLLLLNSQAIIALEHSVTDRRGNEISIDINQATGDMVMIWLLDHDEPRPLFDSLLQQLTDSGIEIWRVDLLESYFLPRSSENVRTLDGEGVAAVIQAAHSKTTKKILLASYDRMPLPLLRGVNRWQSTRKASRLLGAILFYPNLFGAAPMAGEIPELDPILNVTNLPLVIYQPELGSQRWRLKQMVTALWQAGSPTYVYLVPKARDWFIMGEGEPDEQEAKMVARIPGQLPSLARLLDSHPKSATQTPLQPTRIPTGNLYTLTAVDQLKPAPPLRLADSHDIYLDIEGLDNRVRLVNFWATWCPPCVEEIPSLNRLQAHYKNQDVSIVSVDFRESAEEIEAFLEERPVDFPVLMDRNGLTSLAWRVFSFPSSFIIDRHGRIRYTANRAINWDSKEVIEVLDGLLAEP
;
A
#
# COMPACT_ATOMS: atom_id res chain seq x y z
N MET A 1 11.15 54.15 -51.62
CA MET A 1 10.22 52.99 -51.51
C MET A 1 10.80 52.05 -50.45
N ARG A 2 10.35 52.13 -49.19
CA ARG A 2 10.76 51.22 -48.11
C ARG A 2 9.48 50.64 -47.49
N VAL A 3 9.32 49.34 -47.66
CA VAL A 3 8.18 48.56 -47.17
C VAL A 3 8.41 48.30 -45.68
N GLN A 4 7.47 48.71 -44.83
CA GLN A 4 7.43 48.37 -43.41
C GLN A 4 6.62 47.08 -43.25
N ILE A 5 7.29 46.00 -42.83
CA ILE A 5 6.68 44.74 -42.45
C ILE A 5 6.24 44.88 -40.99
N LEU A 6 4.92 44.85 -40.74
CA LEU A 6 4.36 44.70 -39.39
C LEU A 6 4.48 43.24 -38.96
N LEU A 7 5.26 42.97 -37.93
CA LEU A 7 5.26 41.69 -37.22
C LEU A 7 4.10 41.69 -36.21
N PHE A 8 3.11 40.83 -36.41
CA PHE A 8 2.06 40.54 -35.43
C PHE A 8 2.57 39.48 -34.46
N LEU A 9 2.86 39.85 -33.22
CA LEU A 9 3.17 38.91 -32.13
C LEU A 9 1.86 38.31 -31.61
N LEU A 10 1.62 37.03 -31.94
CA LEU A 10 0.61 36.19 -31.29
C LEU A 10 1.10 35.83 -29.88
N LEU A 11 0.51 36.44 -28.86
CA LEU A 11 0.66 36.03 -27.48
C LEU A 11 -0.20 34.78 -27.24
N LEU A 12 0.44 33.61 -27.20
CA LEU A 12 -0.14 32.40 -26.63
C LEU A 12 -0.25 32.61 -25.11
N ASN A 13 -1.48 32.72 -24.61
CA ASN A 13 -1.78 32.71 -23.18
C ASN A 13 -1.55 31.28 -22.64
N SER A 14 -0.35 30.98 -22.16
CA SER A 14 -0.14 29.89 -21.22
C SER A 14 -0.60 30.38 -19.84
N GLN A 15 -1.70 29.83 -19.32
CA GLN A 15 -2.02 29.99 -17.90
C GLN A 15 -0.93 29.26 -17.12
N ALA A 16 0.02 30.01 -16.57
CA ALA A 16 0.97 29.47 -15.61
C ALA A 16 0.18 29.03 -14.37
N ILE A 17 0.20 27.75 -14.08
CA ILE A 17 -0.28 27.20 -12.81
C ILE A 17 0.67 27.73 -11.73
N ILE A 18 0.17 28.60 -10.86
CA ILE A 18 0.95 29.10 -9.73
C ILE A 18 0.84 28.05 -8.63
N ALA A 19 1.90 27.26 -8.44
CA ALA A 19 2.07 26.47 -7.23
C ALA A 19 2.35 27.44 -6.08
N LEU A 20 1.51 27.41 -5.04
CA LEU A 20 1.70 28.21 -3.83
C LEU A 20 2.02 27.26 -2.69
N GLU A 21 3.19 27.45 -2.08
CA GLU A 21 3.50 26.79 -0.82
C GLU A 21 2.82 27.54 0.33
N HIS A 22 2.10 26.77 1.15
CA HIS A 22 1.42 27.27 2.31
C HIS A 22 1.70 26.37 3.51
N SER A 23 1.96 26.94 4.68
CA SER A 23 2.18 26.15 5.89
C SER A 23 1.06 26.33 6.93
N VAL A 24 0.78 25.25 7.65
CA VAL A 24 -0.16 25.22 8.77
C VAL A 24 0.51 24.62 10.00
N THR A 25 0.18 25.11 11.19
CA THR A 25 0.74 24.57 12.43
C THR A 25 -0.27 23.63 13.10
N ASP A 26 0.16 22.44 13.49
CA ASP A 26 -0.64 21.55 14.32
C ASP A 26 -0.69 21.99 15.80
N ARG A 27 -1.47 21.28 16.62
CA ARG A 27 -1.61 21.60 18.05
C ARG A 27 -0.33 21.39 18.87
N ARG A 28 0.65 20.65 18.33
CA ARG A 28 1.94 20.38 18.96
C ARG A 28 3.01 21.41 18.55
N GLY A 29 2.67 22.34 17.64
CA GLY A 29 3.60 23.34 17.14
C GLY A 29 4.41 22.89 15.93
N ASN A 30 4.10 21.73 15.34
CA ASN A 30 4.78 21.28 14.12
C ASN A 30 4.23 22.05 12.92
N GLU A 31 5.12 22.52 12.06
CA GLU A 31 4.76 23.14 10.79
C GLU A 31 4.54 22.07 9.71
N ILE A 32 3.47 22.21 8.95
CA ILE A 32 3.07 21.27 7.89
C ILE A 32 3.00 22.05 6.59
N SER A 33 3.85 21.68 5.64
CA SER A 33 3.85 22.26 4.31
C SER A 33 2.73 21.67 3.46
N ILE A 34 2.10 22.54 2.67
CA ILE A 34 1.02 22.22 1.74
C ILE A 34 1.38 22.83 0.39
N ASP A 35 1.52 21.99 -0.61
CA ASP A 35 1.69 22.42 -2.01
C ASP A 35 0.30 22.49 -2.68
N ILE A 36 -0.06 23.69 -3.16
CA ILE A 36 -1.38 23.98 -3.68
C ILE A 36 -1.34 24.18 -5.20
N ASN A 37 -2.04 23.30 -5.92
CA ASN A 37 -2.40 23.51 -7.32
C ASN A 37 -3.79 24.16 -7.36
N GLN A 38 -3.82 25.47 -7.62
CA GLN A 38 -5.06 26.24 -7.62
C GLN A 38 -5.99 25.88 -8.78
N ALA A 39 -7.30 25.89 -8.52
CA ALA A 39 -8.33 25.76 -9.54
C ALA A 39 -9.56 26.61 -9.21
N THR A 40 -10.39 26.94 -10.21
CA THR A 40 -11.53 27.85 -10.05
C THR A 40 -12.83 27.17 -9.59
N GLY A 41 -12.89 25.84 -9.57
CA GLY A 41 -14.10 25.10 -9.20
C GLY A 41 -14.44 25.17 -7.72
N ASP A 42 -15.55 24.54 -7.35
CA ASP A 42 -16.14 24.57 -6.00
C ASP A 42 -15.59 23.49 -5.06
N MET A 43 -14.57 22.73 -5.48
CA MET A 43 -13.99 21.63 -4.72
C MET A 43 -12.49 21.83 -4.49
N VAL A 44 -12.05 21.42 -3.30
CA VAL A 44 -10.65 21.19 -2.96
C VAL A 44 -10.47 19.72 -2.57
N MET A 45 -9.45 19.09 -3.11
CA MET A 45 -9.02 17.74 -2.75
C MET A 45 -7.72 17.82 -1.96
N ILE A 46 -7.74 17.38 -0.72
CA ILE A 46 -6.55 17.26 0.13
C ILE A 46 -5.99 15.86 -0.04
N TRP A 47 -4.81 15.75 -0.62
CA TRP A 47 -4.15 14.50 -0.95
C TRP A 47 -2.95 14.27 -0.03
N LEU A 48 -3.02 13.20 0.78
CA LEU A 48 -1.91 12.81 1.64
C LEU A 48 -0.93 11.91 0.89
N LEU A 49 0.36 12.25 0.94
CA LEU A 49 1.45 11.60 0.25
C LEU A 49 2.42 10.94 1.24
N ASP A 50 3.15 9.94 0.77
CA ASP A 50 4.30 9.34 1.44
C ASP A 50 5.53 9.20 0.52
N HIS A 51 5.51 9.84 -0.66
CA HIS A 51 6.60 9.86 -1.64
C HIS A 51 7.01 11.30 -1.99
N ASP A 52 8.25 11.46 -2.45
CA ASP A 52 8.85 12.72 -2.94
C ASP A 52 9.30 12.65 -4.41
N GLU A 53 9.51 11.45 -4.96
CA GLU A 53 9.92 11.26 -6.35
C GLU A 53 8.77 11.43 -7.36
N PRO A 54 9.01 11.94 -8.58
CA PRO A 54 7.99 12.06 -9.61
C PRO A 54 7.31 10.72 -9.93
N ARG A 55 6.01 10.79 -10.21
CA ARG A 55 5.16 9.63 -10.49
C ARG A 55 4.30 9.94 -11.71
N PRO A 56 4.70 9.58 -12.94
CA PRO A 56 4.09 10.09 -14.17
C PRO A 56 2.56 9.93 -14.25
N LEU A 57 2.03 8.77 -13.84
CA LEU A 57 0.58 8.54 -13.78
C LEU A 57 -0.11 9.39 -12.72
N PHE A 58 0.48 9.48 -11.53
CA PHE A 58 -0.05 10.27 -10.43
C PHE A 58 -0.06 11.75 -10.76
N ASP A 59 1.05 12.28 -11.27
CA ASP A 59 1.21 13.67 -11.67
C ASP A 59 0.22 14.03 -12.79
N SER A 60 0.06 13.14 -13.77
CA SER A 60 -0.95 13.27 -14.82
C SER A 60 -2.38 13.26 -14.26
N LEU A 61 -2.68 12.41 -13.27
CA LEU A 61 -3.97 12.41 -12.58
C LEU A 61 -4.21 13.75 -11.89
N LEU A 62 -3.26 14.24 -11.10
CA LEU A 62 -3.40 15.52 -10.39
C LEU A 62 -3.58 16.70 -11.35
N GLN A 63 -2.88 16.70 -12.49
CA GLN A 63 -3.06 17.70 -13.53
C GLN A 63 -4.47 17.64 -14.13
N GLN A 64 -4.93 16.46 -14.51
CA GLN A 64 -6.29 16.29 -15.06
C GLN A 64 -7.39 16.69 -14.06
N LEU A 65 -7.17 16.45 -12.77
CA LEU A 65 -8.07 16.90 -11.71
C LEU A 65 -8.09 18.43 -11.60
N THR A 66 -6.91 19.06 -11.65
CA THR A 66 -6.78 20.52 -11.65
C THR A 66 -7.46 21.14 -12.87
N ASP A 67 -7.24 20.59 -14.06
CA ASP A 67 -7.86 21.01 -15.31
C ASP A 67 -9.38 20.85 -15.30
N SER A 68 -9.89 19.87 -14.55
CA SER A 68 -11.34 19.68 -14.31
C SER A 68 -11.94 20.67 -13.30
N GLY A 69 -11.11 21.59 -12.75
CA GLY A 69 -11.53 22.63 -11.82
C GLY A 69 -11.37 22.27 -10.34
N ILE A 70 -10.74 21.15 -10.00
CA ILE A 70 -10.55 20.72 -8.61
C ILE A 70 -9.21 21.26 -8.09
N GLU A 71 -9.25 22.07 -7.04
CA GLU A 71 -8.01 22.53 -6.39
C GLU A 71 -7.36 21.38 -5.63
N ILE A 72 -6.05 21.17 -5.79
CA ILE A 72 -5.33 20.08 -5.11
C ILE A 72 -4.44 20.65 -4.03
N TRP A 73 -4.56 20.11 -2.82
CA TRP A 73 -3.64 20.37 -1.70
C TRP A 73 -2.85 19.10 -1.44
N ARG A 74 -1.58 19.07 -1.84
CA ARG A 74 -0.66 17.97 -1.58
C ARG A 74 -0.03 18.17 -0.21
N VAL A 75 -0.03 17.11 0.60
CA VAL A 75 0.47 17.16 1.97
C VAL A 75 1.36 15.96 2.24
N ASP A 76 2.63 16.23 2.50
CA ASP A 76 3.59 15.24 2.97
C ASP A 76 3.88 15.45 4.46
N LEU A 77 3.28 14.59 5.29
CA LEU A 77 3.46 14.65 6.74
C LEU A 77 4.79 14.04 7.18
N LEU A 78 5.36 13.12 6.40
CA LEU A 78 6.63 12.49 6.75
C LEU A 78 7.76 13.50 6.58
N GLU A 79 7.74 14.24 5.48
CA GLU A 79 8.66 15.35 5.23
C GLU A 79 8.49 16.46 6.29
N SER A 80 7.25 16.93 6.50
CA SER A 80 6.96 17.99 7.48
C SER A 80 7.39 17.66 8.91
N TYR A 81 7.35 16.37 9.28
CA TYR A 81 7.74 15.90 10.60
C TYR A 81 9.17 15.33 10.66
N PHE A 82 9.93 15.42 9.57
CA PHE A 82 11.29 14.87 9.46
C PHE A 82 11.36 13.37 9.81
N LEU A 83 10.34 12.61 9.40
CA LEU A 83 10.25 11.17 9.62
C LEU A 83 10.78 10.40 8.41
N PRO A 84 11.58 9.33 8.61
CA PRO A 84 11.94 8.44 7.52
C PRO A 84 10.72 7.86 6.81
N ARG A 85 10.78 7.74 5.49
CA ARG A 85 9.73 7.10 4.69
C ARG A 85 9.72 5.60 4.92
N SER A 86 8.83 5.15 5.81
CA SER A 86 8.64 3.73 6.13
C SER A 86 7.17 3.42 6.38
N SER A 87 6.79 2.16 6.14
CA SER A 87 5.44 1.67 6.43
C SER A 87 5.09 1.84 7.91
N GLU A 88 6.07 1.70 8.78
CA GLU A 88 5.96 1.78 10.23
C GLU A 88 5.67 3.22 10.66
N ASN A 89 6.40 4.21 10.14
CA ASN A 89 6.16 5.62 10.44
C ASN A 89 4.78 6.08 9.93
N VAL A 90 4.38 5.68 8.72
CA VAL A 90 3.02 5.98 8.21
C VAL A 90 1.95 5.43 9.15
N ARG A 91 2.11 4.20 9.62
CA ARG A 91 1.15 3.53 10.51
C ARG A 91 1.11 4.13 11.91
N THR A 92 2.14 4.82 12.38
CA THR A 92 2.16 5.46 13.71
C THR A 92 1.70 6.92 13.71
N LEU A 93 1.58 7.56 12.54
CA LEU A 93 1.03 8.92 12.41
C LEU A 93 -0.36 9.01 13.05
N ASP A 94 -0.48 9.84 14.08
CA ASP A 94 -1.66 9.90 14.95
C ASP A 94 -2.85 10.68 14.36
N GLY A 95 -2.63 11.38 13.24
CA GLY A 95 -3.63 12.20 12.55
C GLY A 95 -3.71 13.66 13.00
N GLU A 96 -2.88 14.14 13.94
CA GLU A 96 -2.91 15.55 14.37
C GLU A 96 -2.64 16.52 13.21
N GLY A 97 -1.66 16.22 12.36
CA GLY A 97 -1.36 17.06 11.20
C GLY A 97 -2.49 17.10 10.17
N VAL A 98 -3.08 15.93 9.89
CA VAL A 98 -4.28 15.86 9.04
C VAL A 98 -5.42 16.70 9.60
N ALA A 99 -5.66 16.64 10.91
CA ALA A 99 -6.70 17.43 11.56
C ALA A 99 -6.46 18.94 11.40
N ALA A 100 -5.21 19.39 11.52
CA ALA A 100 -4.80 20.79 11.32
C ALA A 100 -5.02 21.24 9.86
N VAL A 101 -4.64 20.41 8.89
CA VAL A 101 -4.84 20.66 7.46
C VAL A 101 -6.33 20.77 7.11
N ILE A 102 -7.16 19.84 7.61
CA ILE A 102 -8.62 19.89 7.39
C ILE A 102 -9.21 21.17 8.00
N GLN A 103 -8.75 21.57 9.19
CA GLN A 103 -9.17 22.80 9.83
C GLN A 103 -8.76 24.03 9.02
N ALA A 104 -7.54 24.06 8.49
CA ALA A 104 -7.06 25.15 7.65
C ALA A 104 -7.88 25.29 6.36
N ALA A 105 -8.22 24.17 5.70
CA ALA A 105 -9.12 24.18 4.55
C ALA A 105 -10.50 24.74 4.91
N HIS A 106 -11.03 24.43 6.10
CA HIS A 106 -12.29 25.02 6.57
C HIS A 106 -12.20 26.53 6.82
N SER A 107 -11.06 27.01 7.28
CA SER A 107 -10.86 28.43 7.58
C SER A 107 -10.56 29.27 6.33
N LYS A 108 -9.91 28.69 5.30
CA LYS A 108 -9.34 29.44 4.17
C LYS A 108 -10.19 29.47 2.91
N THR A 109 -10.97 28.43 2.68
CA THR A 109 -11.78 28.32 1.46
C THR A 109 -13.25 28.11 1.82
N THR A 110 -14.16 28.39 0.90
CA THR A 110 -15.59 28.03 0.99
C THR A 110 -15.93 26.77 0.19
N LYS A 111 -14.94 26.18 -0.51
CA LYS A 111 -15.07 24.99 -1.35
C LYS A 111 -15.48 23.74 -0.57
N LYS A 112 -16.12 22.78 -1.23
CA LYS A 112 -16.32 21.44 -0.69
C LYS A 112 -14.96 20.74 -0.57
N ILE A 113 -14.75 20.01 0.51
CA ILE A 113 -13.47 19.37 0.82
C ILE A 113 -13.63 17.87 0.61
N LEU A 114 -12.75 17.29 -0.20
CA LEU A 114 -12.63 15.86 -0.41
C LEU A 114 -11.23 15.42 0.04
N LEU A 115 -11.12 14.29 0.71
CA LEU A 115 -9.82 13.75 1.09
C LEU A 115 -9.44 12.63 0.13
N ALA A 116 -8.16 12.50 -0.17
CA ALA A 116 -7.63 11.43 -0.99
C ALA A 116 -6.33 10.91 -0.41
N SER A 117 -6.12 9.60 -0.53
CA SER A 117 -4.85 8.97 -0.22
C SER A 117 -4.81 7.55 -0.77
N TYR A 118 -3.68 6.88 -0.61
CA TYR A 118 -3.44 5.54 -1.13
C TYR A 118 -2.66 4.67 -0.15
N ASP A 119 -2.71 3.35 -0.34
CA ASP A 119 -1.98 2.37 0.46
C ASP A 119 -2.21 2.54 1.98
N ARG A 120 -1.17 2.87 2.77
CA ARG A 120 -1.24 2.96 4.25
C ARG A 120 -1.63 4.35 4.75
N MET A 121 -1.45 5.39 3.94
CA MET A 121 -1.77 6.78 4.29
C MET A 121 -3.26 7.08 4.56
N PRO A 122 -4.25 6.27 4.12
CA PRO A 122 -5.60 6.27 4.65
C PRO A 122 -5.70 6.15 6.18
N LEU A 123 -4.75 5.49 6.87
CA LEU A 123 -4.78 5.38 8.33
C LEU A 123 -4.66 6.74 9.03
N PRO A 124 -3.58 7.54 8.83
CA PRO A 124 -3.52 8.87 9.40
C PRO A 124 -4.61 9.81 8.88
N LEU A 125 -5.08 9.61 7.64
CA LEU A 125 -6.24 10.35 7.10
C LEU A 125 -7.47 10.18 8.00
N LEU A 126 -7.87 8.93 8.24
CA LEU A 126 -9.07 8.63 9.03
C LEU A 126 -8.91 9.05 10.51
N ARG A 127 -7.71 8.89 11.08
CA ARG A 127 -7.41 9.35 12.45
C ARG A 127 -7.51 10.87 12.56
N GLY A 128 -7.04 11.60 11.55
CA GLY A 128 -7.17 13.05 11.50
C GLY A 128 -8.61 13.52 11.38
N VAL A 129 -9.42 12.84 10.56
CA VAL A 129 -10.87 13.10 10.48
C VAL A 129 -11.53 12.91 11.85
N ASN A 130 -11.28 11.77 12.52
CA ASN A 130 -11.81 11.48 13.85
C ASN A 130 -11.43 12.58 14.86
N ARG A 131 -10.15 12.98 14.89
CA ARG A 131 -9.66 14.05 15.79
C ARG A 131 -10.32 15.38 15.50
N TRP A 132 -10.42 15.74 14.23
CA TRP A 132 -10.96 17.03 13.83
C TRP A 132 -12.48 17.13 14.05
N GLN A 133 -13.23 16.01 14.04
CA GLN A 133 -14.66 16.04 14.36
C GLN A 133 -14.97 16.67 15.73
N SER A 134 -14.05 16.59 16.69
CA SER A 134 -14.20 17.22 18.03
C SER A 134 -14.41 18.73 18.02
N THR A 135 -14.06 19.42 16.93
CA THR A 135 -14.07 20.89 16.87
C THR A 135 -15.26 21.47 16.10
N ARG A 136 -16.27 20.66 15.73
CA ARG A 136 -17.20 21.02 14.65
C ARG A 136 -18.61 21.48 15.06
N LYS A 137 -19.15 22.45 14.30
CA LYS A 137 -20.57 22.86 14.28
C LYS A 137 -21.29 22.60 12.93
N ALA A 138 -20.61 22.73 11.78
CA ALA A 138 -21.13 22.44 10.43
C ALA A 138 -20.01 21.99 9.47
N SER A 139 -20.35 21.28 8.39
CA SER A 139 -19.39 20.51 7.59
C SER A 139 -19.39 20.74 6.07
N ARG A 140 -18.24 21.12 5.49
CA ARG A 140 -17.97 21.05 4.04
C ARG A 140 -17.15 19.83 3.61
N LEU A 141 -16.83 18.94 4.54
CA LEU A 141 -16.11 17.70 4.24
C LEU A 141 -17.08 16.69 3.64
N LEU A 142 -16.84 16.25 2.41
CA LEU A 142 -17.71 15.36 1.67
C LEU A 142 -17.52 13.90 2.09
N GLY A 143 -16.26 13.45 2.16
CA GLY A 143 -15.86 12.06 2.36
C GLY A 143 -14.37 11.88 2.06
N ALA A 144 -13.96 10.63 1.81
CA ALA A 144 -12.62 10.33 1.31
C ALA A 144 -12.62 9.30 0.17
N ILE A 145 -11.62 9.40 -0.70
CA ILE A 145 -11.32 8.44 -1.76
C ILE A 145 -10.00 7.76 -1.43
N LEU A 146 -10.03 6.44 -1.33
CA LEU A 146 -8.89 5.63 -0.92
C LEU A 146 -8.50 4.71 -2.07
N PHE A 147 -7.26 4.80 -2.54
CA PHE A 147 -6.74 3.94 -3.60
C PHE A 147 -5.98 2.76 -2.98
N TYR A 148 -6.39 1.52 -3.28
CA TYR A 148 -5.80 0.27 -2.76
C TYR A 148 -5.43 0.33 -1.27
N PRO A 149 -6.37 0.67 -0.37
CA PRO A 149 -6.03 0.98 1.01
C PRO A 149 -5.60 -0.27 1.78
N ASN A 150 -4.55 -0.11 2.59
CA ASN A 150 -4.09 -1.06 3.58
C ASN A 150 -4.46 -0.56 4.99
N LEU A 151 -5.65 -0.95 5.44
CA LEU A 151 -6.28 -0.48 6.69
C LEU A 151 -6.00 -1.36 7.92
N PHE A 152 -4.94 -2.14 7.86
CA PHE A 152 -4.50 -2.96 8.99
C PHE A 152 -3.62 -2.16 9.94
N GLY A 153 -3.49 -2.61 11.19
CA GLY A 153 -2.59 -1.99 12.16
C GLY A 153 -1.12 -2.31 11.86
N ALA A 154 -0.37 -2.65 12.91
CA ALA A 154 0.97 -3.23 12.79
C ALA A 154 0.99 -4.42 11.82
N ALA A 155 2.07 -4.56 11.04
CA ALA A 155 2.30 -5.79 10.30
C ALA A 155 2.47 -6.94 11.32
N PRO A 156 1.65 -8.00 11.24
CA PRO A 156 1.78 -9.14 12.14
C PRO A 156 2.99 -9.99 11.74
N MET A 157 3.44 -10.93 12.58
CA MET A 157 4.42 -11.94 12.13
C MET A 157 3.88 -12.75 10.94
N ALA A 158 4.75 -13.27 10.07
CA ALA A 158 4.31 -14.08 8.94
C ALA A 158 3.50 -15.27 9.45
N GLY A 159 2.33 -15.56 8.87
CA GLY A 159 1.46 -16.65 9.35
C GLY A 159 0.51 -16.28 10.49
N GLU A 160 0.62 -15.08 11.06
CA GLU A 160 -0.34 -14.57 12.03
C GLU A 160 -1.53 -13.88 11.36
N ILE A 161 -2.60 -13.68 12.12
CA ILE A 161 -3.81 -13.03 11.62
C ILE A 161 -3.59 -11.51 11.69
N PRO A 162 -3.61 -10.78 10.57
CA PRO A 162 -3.52 -9.33 10.62
C PRO A 162 -4.80 -8.74 11.21
N GLU A 163 -4.63 -7.75 12.08
CA GLU A 163 -5.71 -7.04 12.74
C GLU A 163 -5.98 -5.71 12.03
N LEU A 164 -7.26 -5.38 11.85
CA LEU A 164 -7.64 -4.05 11.36
C LEU A 164 -7.19 -2.98 12.35
N ASP A 165 -6.79 -1.81 11.84
CA ASP A 165 -6.48 -0.70 12.73
C ASP A 165 -7.74 -0.26 13.49
N PRO A 166 -7.65 0.07 14.79
CA PRO A 166 -8.79 0.48 15.60
C PRO A 166 -9.56 1.68 15.04
N ILE A 167 -8.94 2.50 14.18
CA ILE A 167 -9.62 3.64 13.55
C ILE A 167 -10.85 3.22 12.75
N LEU A 168 -10.87 2.01 12.19
CA LEU A 168 -11.99 1.53 11.38
C LEU A 168 -13.26 1.38 12.20
N ASN A 169 -13.15 1.16 13.52
CA ASN A 169 -14.29 0.99 14.43
C ASN A 169 -14.90 2.31 14.89
N VAL A 170 -14.23 3.44 14.66
CA VAL A 170 -14.62 4.77 15.16
C VAL A 170 -14.63 5.82 14.05
N THR A 171 -14.51 5.40 12.79
CA THR A 171 -14.65 6.25 11.61
C THR A 171 -16.13 6.42 11.29
N ASN A 172 -16.55 7.67 11.05
CA ASN A 172 -17.92 8.00 10.62
C ASN A 172 -17.85 8.99 9.45
N LEU A 173 -17.24 8.54 8.35
CA LEU A 173 -17.00 9.30 7.13
C LEU A 173 -17.41 8.41 5.94
N PRO A 174 -18.20 8.90 4.98
CA PRO A 174 -18.46 8.11 3.77
C PRO A 174 -17.19 7.99 2.92
N LEU A 175 -16.95 6.81 2.35
CA LEU A 175 -15.71 6.45 1.67
C LEU A 175 -15.98 5.88 0.28
N VAL A 176 -15.05 6.13 -0.63
CA VAL A 176 -14.90 5.37 -1.88
C VAL A 176 -13.55 4.66 -1.84
N ILE A 177 -13.53 3.38 -2.22
CA ILE A 177 -12.32 2.59 -2.37
C ILE A 177 -12.16 2.22 -3.84
N TYR A 178 -11.06 2.64 -4.45
CA TYR A 178 -10.58 2.08 -5.71
C TYR A 178 -9.75 0.83 -5.39
N GLN A 179 -10.34 -0.35 -5.55
CA GLN A 179 -9.68 -1.63 -5.28
C GLN A 179 -9.17 -2.24 -6.58
N PRO A 180 -7.85 -2.40 -6.76
CA PRO A 180 -7.30 -3.17 -7.86
C PRO A 180 -7.72 -4.64 -7.76
N GLU A 181 -8.09 -5.25 -8.89
CA GLU A 181 -8.49 -6.65 -8.97
C GLU A 181 -7.35 -7.60 -8.58
N LEU A 182 -6.13 -7.25 -8.98
CA LEU A 182 -4.90 -8.01 -8.72
C LEU A 182 -4.20 -7.58 -7.42
N GLY A 183 -4.77 -6.61 -6.69
CA GLY A 183 -4.18 -6.04 -5.46
C GLY A 183 -4.04 -7.03 -4.30
N SER A 184 -3.05 -6.78 -3.44
CA SER A 184 -2.69 -7.63 -2.29
C SER A 184 -3.81 -7.73 -1.26
N GLN A 185 -4.60 -6.67 -1.09
CA GLN A 185 -5.69 -6.60 -0.11
C GLN A 185 -7.03 -7.11 -0.66
N ARG A 186 -7.08 -7.60 -1.91
CA ARG A 186 -8.32 -7.98 -2.60
C ARG A 186 -9.19 -8.96 -1.81
N TRP A 187 -8.58 -9.94 -1.15
CA TRP A 187 -9.27 -10.95 -0.35
C TRP A 187 -9.63 -10.49 1.06
N ARG A 188 -8.99 -9.41 1.53
CA ARG A 188 -9.24 -8.79 2.85
C ARG A 188 -10.24 -7.64 2.78
N LEU A 189 -10.60 -7.18 1.58
CA LEU A 189 -11.52 -6.08 1.34
C LEU A 189 -12.86 -6.24 2.07
N LYS A 190 -13.46 -7.44 2.07
CA LYS A 190 -14.74 -7.67 2.75
C LYS A 190 -14.65 -7.35 4.25
N GLN A 191 -13.55 -7.72 4.89
CA GLN A 191 -13.33 -7.45 6.31
C GLN A 191 -13.23 -5.94 6.57
N MET A 192 -12.44 -5.22 5.76
CA MET A 192 -12.27 -3.76 5.86
C MET A 192 -13.60 -3.03 5.68
N VAL A 193 -14.33 -3.34 4.60
CA VAL A 193 -15.62 -2.72 4.27
C VAL A 193 -16.65 -3.01 5.37
N THR A 194 -16.72 -4.24 5.87
CA THR A 194 -17.66 -4.60 6.94
C THR A 194 -17.42 -3.78 8.20
N ALA A 195 -16.17 -3.63 8.63
CA ALA A 195 -15.82 -2.85 9.81
C ALA A 195 -16.19 -1.36 9.64
N LEU A 196 -15.87 -0.77 8.48
CA LEU A 196 -16.22 0.62 8.16
C LEU A 196 -17.74 0.85 8.18
N TRP A 197 -18.51 -0.04 7.55
CA TRP A 197 -19.97 0.07 7.57
C TRP A 197 -20.55 -0.04 8.98
N GLN A 198 -20.04 -0.96 9.81
CA GLN A 198 -20.46 -1.11 11.20
C GLN A 198 -20.15 0.12 12.06
N ALA A 199 -19.06 0.83 11.77
CA ALA A 199 -18.71 2.08 12.44
C ALA A 199 -19.50 3.31 11.97
N GLY A 200 -20.38 3.14 10.97
CA GLY A 200 -21.18 4.24 10.40
C GLY A 200 -20.48 4.96 9.24
N SER A 201 -19.55 4.29 8.55
CA SER A 201 -18.88 4.79 7.34
C SER A 201 -19.35 4.03 6.09
N PRO A 202 -20.43 4.48 5.42
CA PRO A 202 -20.84 3.93 4.13
C PRO A 202 -19.66 3.91 3.17
N THR A 203 -19.28 2.71 2.72
CA THR A 203 -18.08 2.50 1.91
C THR A 203 -18.47 1.89 0.58
N TYR A 204 -18.17 2.62 -0.49
CA TYR A 204 -18.39 2.21 -1.88
C TYR A 204 -17.10 1.67 -2.46
N VAL A 205 -17.18 0.52 -3.14
CA VAL A 205 -16.01 -0.10 -3.77
C VAL A 205 -16.14 -0.01 -5.28
N TYR A 206 -15.12 0.57 -5.91
CA TYR A 206 -14.91 0.52 -7.35
C TYR A 206 -13.78 -0.48 -7.64
N LEU A 207 -14.11 -1.60 -8.27
CA LEU A 207 -13.11 -2.59 -8.68
C LEU A 207 -12.40 -2.09 -9.96
N VAL A 208 -11.08 -2.01 -9.93
CA VAL A 208 -10.25 -1.63 -11.07
C VAL A 208 -9.75 -2.93 -11.74
N PRO A 209 -10.35 -3.35 -12.86
CA PRO A 209 -10.04 -4.63 -13.48
C PRO A 209 -8.60 -4.66 -13.97
N LYS A 210 -7.93 -5.81 -13.86
CA LYS A 210 -6.53 -6.04 -14.25
C LYS A 210 -5.47 -5.16 -13.59
N ALA A 211 -5.84 -4.19 -12.75
CA ALA A 211 -4.87 -3.39 -12.01
C ALA A 211 -4.33 -4.16 -10.80
N ARG A 212 -3.05 -3.91 -10.48
CA ARG A 212 -2.42 -4.25 -9.19
C ARG A 212 -2.43 -3.05 -8.25
N ASP A 213 -1.99 -3.26 -7.01
CA ASP A 213 -1.67 -2.13 -6.13
C ASP A 213 -0.60 -1.26 -6.83
N TRP A 214 -0.47 0.00 -6.44
CA TRP A 214 0.45 0.95 -7.09
C TRP A 214 0.13 1.33 -8.56
N PHE A 215 -1.02 0.95 -9.13
CA PHE A 215 -1.40 1.29 -10.51
C PHE A 215 -1.49 2.80 -10.83
N ILE A 216 -1.54 3.68 -9.82
CA ILE A 216 -1.47 5.14 -10.01
C ILE A 216 -0.09 5.70 -9.68
N MET A 217 0.81 4.88 -9.12
CA MET A 217 2.09 5.26 -8.51
C MET A 217 3.29 4.59 -9.19
N GLY A 218 3.12 4.02 -10.39
CA GLY A 218 4.21 3.42 -11.14
C GLY A 218 5.35 4.41 -11.39
N GLU A 219 6.60 3.95 -11.28
CA GLU A 219 7.79 4.78 -11.46
C GLU A 219 8.20 4.93 -12.94
N GLY A 220 7.79 3.98 -13.78
CA GLY A 220 8.17 3.89 -15.19
C GLY A 220 7.17 4.52 -16.17
N GLU A 221 7.42 4.28 -17.45
CA GLU A 221 6.44 4.64 -18.49
C GLU A 221 5.14 3.88 -18.24
N PRO A 222 3.99 4.58 -18.21
CA PRO A 222 2.72 3.93 -17.91
C PRO A 222 2.34 2.91 -18.98
N ASP A 223 1.89 1.72 -18.56
CA ASP A 223 1.20 0.83 -19.49
C ASP A 223 -0.06 1.51 -20.04
N GLU A 224 -0.40 1.22 -21.30
CA GLU A 224 -1.55 1.84 -21.96
C GLU A 224 -2.87 1.55 -21.20
N GLN A 225 -2.99 0.38 -20.58
CA GLN A 225 -4.17 0.03 -19.79
C GLN A 225 -4.20 0.82 -18.48
N GLU A 226 -3.09 0.95 -17.78
CA GLU A 226 -3.01 1.75 -16.55
C GLU A 226 -3.34 3.23 -16.82
N ALA A 227 -2.76 3.81 -17.88
CA ALA A 227 -3.07 5.16 -18.32
C ALA A 227 -4.57 5.36 -18.62
N LYS A 228 -5.20 4.39 -19.32
CA LYS A 228 -6.65 4.41 -19.58
C LYS A 228 -7.49 4.28 -18.31
N MET A 229 -7.03 3.54 -17.31
CA MET A 229 -7.72 3.41 -16.03
C MET A 229 -7.67 4.73 -15.25
N VAL A 230 -6.48 5.32 -15.15
CA VAL A 230 -6.25 6.59 -14.44
C VAL A 230 -7.04 7.74 -15.08
N ALA A 231 -7.04 7.83 -16.41
CA ALA A 231 -7.76 8.88 -17.15
C ALA A 231 -9.29 8.89 -16.95
N ARG A 232 -9.88 7.80 -16.42
CA ARG A 232 -11.33 7.73 -16.11
C ARG A 232 -11.68 8.35 -14.77
N ILE A 233 -10.72 8.46 -13.84
CA ILE A 233 -10.97 8.89 -12.46
C ILE A 233 -11.58 10.31 -12.41
N PRO A 234 -11.05 11.34 -13.11
CA PRO A 234 -11.60 12.69 -13.04
C PRO A 234 -13.07 12.76 -13.44
N GLY A 235 -13.47 12.03 -14.49
CA GLY A 235 -14.86 11.98 -14.96
C GLY A 235 -15.84 11.34 -13.97
N GLN A 236 -15.35 10.51 -13.04
CA GLN A 236 -16.17 9.84 -12.03
C GLN A 236 -16.40 10.72 -10.79
N LEU A 237 -15.47 11.63 -10.49
CA LEU A 237 -15.48 12.40 -9.25
C LEU A 237 -16.74 13.23 -8.99
N PRO A 238 -17.36 13.92 -9.97
CA PRO A 238 -18.57 14.70 -9.68
C PRO A 238 -19.71 13.84 -9.13
N SER A 239 -19.88 12.63 -9.67
CA SER A 239 -20.90 11.68 -9.20
C SER A 239 -20.57 11.10 -7.83
N LEU A 240 -19.30 10.73 -7.62
CA LEU A 240 -18.82 10.23 -6.32
C LEU A 240 -18.91 11.31 -5.23
N ALA A 241 -18.55 12.55 -5.54
CA ALA A 241 -18.66 13.68 -4.62
C ALA A 241 -20.11 13.91 -4.17
N ARG A 242 -21.08 13.87 -5.09
CA ARG A 242 -22.52 13.96 -4.73
C ARG A 242 -22.97 12.78 -3.86
N LEU A 243 -22.50 11.58 -4.18
CA LEU A 243 -22.79 10.38 -3.40
C LEU A 243 -22.27 10.52 -1.97
N LEU A 244 -21.01 10.92 -1.79
CA LEU A 244 -20.39 11.16 -0.49
C LEU A 244 -21.11 12.30 0.27
N ASP A 245 -21.47 13.37 -0.41
CA ASP A 245 -22.18 14.52 0.18
C ASP A 245 -23.54 14.12 0.75
N SER A 246 -24.27 13.24 0.05
CA SER A 246 -25.62 12.79 0.43
C SER A 246 -25.68 11.98 1.73
N HIS A 247 -24.56 11.46 2.23
CA HIS A 247 -24.53 10.67 3.46
C HIS A 247 -24.45 11.57 4.70
N PRO A 248 -25.25 11.27 5.75
CA PRO A 248 -25.11 11.92 7.04
C PRO A 248 -23.69 11.71 7.59
N LYS A 249 -23.10 12.78 8.12
CA LYS A 249 -21.76 12.79 8.71
C LYS A 249 -21.90 13.18 10.17
N SER A 250 -21.43 12.34 11.09
CA SER A 250 -21.44 12.71 12.51
C SER A 250 -20.42 13.81 12.79
N ALA A 251 -20.82 14.78 13.61
CA ALA A 251 -19.93 15.79 14.16
C ALA A 251 -19.29 15.33 15.48
N THR A 252 -19.68 14.18 16.04
CA THR A 252 -19.17 13.73 17.33
C THR A 252 -17.97 12.81 17.13
N GLN A 253 -16.83 13.21 17.70
CA GLN A 253 -15.67 12.33 17.80
C GLN A 253 -16.01 11.14 18.71
N THR A 254 -15.74 9.93 18.21
CA THR A 254 -15.71 8.71 19.04
C THR A 254 -14.27 8.47 19.48
N PRO A 255 -13.98 8.29 20.78
CA PRO A 255 -12.61 8.08 21.27
C PRO A 255 -11.94 6.89 20.57
N LEU A 256 -10.74 7.13 20.03
CA LEU A 256 -9.92 6.12 19.38
C LEU A 256 -9.08 5.36 20.42
N GLN A 257 -9.09 4.04 20.35
CA GLN A 257 -8.12 3.22 21.10
C GLN A 257 -6.73 3.33 20.47
N PRO A 258 -5.64 3.33 21.27
CA PRO A 258 -4.28 3.36 20.74
C PRO A 258 -4.04 2.21 19.75
N THR A 259 -3.40 2.51 18.63
CA THR A 259 -2.90 1.50 17.70
C THR A 259 -1.82 0.66 18.38
N ARG A 260 -1.91 -0.67 18.22
CA ARG A 260 -0.85 -1.58 18.66
C ARG A 260 0.41 -1.33 17.82
N ILE A 261 1.54 -1.11 18.48
CA ILE A 261 2.85 -1.01 17.85
C ILE A 261 3.50 -2.41 17.94
N PRO A 262 4.07 -2.96 16.85
CA PRO A 262 4.71 -4.26 16.92
C PRO A 262 5.95 -4.18 17.82
N THR A 263 6.13 -5.18 18.68
CA THR A 263 7.24 -5.26 19.64
C THR A 263 8.45 -6.06 19.12
N GLY A 264 8.34 -6.67 17.93
CA GLY A 264 9.37 -7.53 17.33
C GLY A 264 10.16 -6.86 16.20
N ASN A 265 11.39 -7.34 15.96
CA ASN A 265 12.20 -6.91 14.82
C ASN A 265 11.72 -7.61 13.54
N LEU A 266 11.08 -6.86 12.64
CA LEU A 266 10.54 -7.38 11.38
C LEU A 266 11.63 -7.74 10.34
N TYR A 267 12.89 -7.35 10.59
CA TYR A 267 14.03 -7.52 9.68
C TYR A 267 14.95 -8.68 10.09
N THR A 268 14.46 -9.58 10.94
CA THR A 268 15.22 -10.75 11.39
C THR A 268 14.38 -12.00 11.32
N LEU A 269 15.06 -13.13 11.11
CA LEU A 269 14.45 -14.45 11.26
C LEU A 269 14.00 -14.62 12.72
N THR A 270 12.70 -14.78 12.92
CA THR A 270 12.08 -14.78 14.24
C THR A 270 11.47 -16.14 14.54
N ALA A 271 11.77 -16.71 15.71
CA ALA A 271 11.17 -17.97 16.15
C ALA A 271 9.68 -17.79 16.43
N VAL A 272 8.86 -18.79 16.10
CA VAL A 272 7.43 -18.75 16.42
C VAL A 272 7.16 -19.24 17.84
N ASP A 273 6.26 -18.56 18.55
CA ASP A 273 5.88 -18.95 19.93
C ASP A 273 5.11 -20.29 19.98
N GLN A 274 4.39 -20.61 18.90
CA GLN A 274 3.56 -21.81 18.82
C GLN A 274 3.87 -22.57 17.53
N LEU A 275 4.36 -23.80 17.68
CA LEU A 275 4.60 -24.70 16.56
C LEU A 275 3.26 -25.13 15.96
N LYS A 276 3.01 -24.72 14.73
CA LYS A 276 1.83 -25.09 13.95
C LYS A 276 2.26 -25.86 12.72
N PRO A 277 1.48 -26.86 12.27
CA PRO A 277 1.69 -27.46 10.96
C PRO A 277 1.67 -26.39 9.88
N ALA A 278 2.56 -26.51 8.90
CA ALA A 278 2.52 -25.70 7.70
C ALA A 278 1.18 -25.92 6.98
N PRO A 279 0.50 -24.85 6.50
CA PRO A 279 -0.65 -25.02 5.63
C PRO A 279 -0.27 -25.81 4.37
N PRO A 280 -1.19 -26.58 3.78
CA PRO A 280 -0.90 -27.33 2.55
C PRO A 280 -0.48 -26.36 1.44
N LEU A 281 0.47 -26.80 0.60
CA LEU A 281 0.96 -26.04 -0.53
C LEU A 281 1.25 -27.00 -1.67
N ARG A 282 0.37 -26.97 -2.67
CA ARG A 282 0.55 -27.66 -3.95
C ARG A 282 0.22 -26.70 -5.08
N LEU A 283 1.24 -26.29 -5.81
CA LEU A 283 1.14 -25.31 -6.89
C LEU A 283 1.96 -25.78 -8.09
N ALA A 284 1.66 -25.25 -9.26
CA ALA A 284 2.43 -25.46 -10.48
C ALA A 284 3.39 -24.30 -10.72
N ASP A 285 4.51 -24.57 -11.38
CA ASP A 285 5.40 -23.55 -11.95
C ASP A 285 4.85 -22.99 -13.29
N SER A 286 5.66 -22.18 -13.98
CA SER A 286 5.28 -21.59 -15.28
C SER A 286 5.08 -22.61 -16.39
N HIS A 287 5.64 -23.83 -16.24
CA HIS A 287 5.57 -24.94 -17.19
C HIS A 287 4.50 -25.97 -16.81
N ASP A 288 3.59 -25.62 -15.90
CA ASP A 288 2.54 -26.49 -15.35
C ASP A 288 3.07 -27.75 -14.63
N ILE A 289 4.31 -27.72 -14.14
CA ILE A 289 4.88 -28.78 -13.32
C ILE A 289 4.51 -28.55 -11.86
N TYR A 290 3.77 -29.50 -11.28
CA TYR A 290 3.31 -29.41 -9.91
C TYR A 290 4.37 -29.83 -8.90
N LEU A 291 4.52 -29.04 -7.84
CA LEU A 291 5.24 -29.40 -6.64
C LEU A 291 4.29 -29.35 -5.45
N ASP A 292 4.37 -30.38 -4.61
CA ASP A 292 3.68 -30.45 -3.32
C ASP A 292 4.73 -30.43 -2.21
N ILE A 293 4.63 -29.50 -1.26
CA ILE A 293 5.60 -29.39 -0.16
C ILE A 293 5.49 -30.56 0.83
N GLU A 294 4.35 -31.27 0.84
CA GLU A 294 4.20 -32.52 1.59
C GLU A 294 5.03 -33.64 0.95
N GLY A 295 5.29 -33.58 -0.36
CA GLY A 295 6.20 -34.50 -1.04
C GLY A 295 7.69 -34.32 -0.67
N LEU A 296 8.02 -33.29 0.12
CA LEU A 296 9.38 -32.98 0.60
C LEU A 296 9.60 -33.41 2.06
N ASP A 297 8.92 -34.46 2.50
CA ASP A 297 9.03 -35.01 3.85
C ASP A 297 10.47 -35.35 4.25
N ASN A 298 10.74 -35.28 5.55
CA ASN A 298 12.08 -35.45 6.15
C ASN A 298 13.11 -34.40 5.70
N ARG A 299 12.70 -33.27 5.13
CA ARG A 299 13.56 -32.13 4.84
C ARG A 299 13.16 -30.90 5.64
N VAL A 300 14.15 -30.09 6.00
CA VAL A 300 13.90 -28.71 6.41
C VAL A 300 13.52 -27.93 5.16
N ARG A 301 12.43 -27.17 5.22
CA ARG A 301 11.91 -26.43 4.06
C ARG A 301 11.92 -24.94 4.34
N LEU A 302 12.40 -24.16 3.38
CA LEU A 302 12.24 -22.71 3.36
C LEU A 302 11.19 -22.38 2.29
N VAL A 303 10.01 -21.92 2.71
CA VAL A 303 8.96 -21.46 1.81
C VAL A 303 9.00 -19.93 1.75
N ASN A 304 9.24 -19.35 0.58
CA ASN A 304 9.31 -17.91 0.38
C ASN A 304 8.19 -17.39 -0.52
N PHE A 305 7.39 -16.44 -0.05
CA PHE A 305 6.35 -15.77 -0.82
C PHE A 305 6.87 -14.42 -1.30
N TRP A 306 6.78 -14.19 -2.61
CA TRP A 306 7.41 -13.03 -3.26
C TRP A 306 6.66 -12.62 -4.53
N ALA A 307 7.17 -11.58 -5.20
CA ALA A 307 6.71 -11.12 -6.50
C ALA A 307 7.82 -10.33 -7.22
N THR A 308 7.80 -10.28 -8.54
CA THR A 308 8.81 -9.58 -9.37
C THR A 308 8.78 -8.07 -9.16
N TRP A 309 7.58 -7.53 -8.92
CA TRP A 309 7.33 -6.10 -8.68
C TRP A 309 7.62 -5.66 -7.24
N CYS A 310 8.11 -6.56 -6.38
CA CYS A 310 8.49 -6.28 -4.99
C CYS A 310 10.01 -6.07 -4.89
N PRO A 311 10.52 -4.83 -4.76
CA PRO A 311 11.97 -4.58 -4.77
C PRO A 311 12.73 -5.33 -3.67
N PRO A 312 12.28 -5.35 -2.40
CA PRO A 312 12.96 -6.14 -1.36
C PRO A 312 12.99 -7.65 -1.67
N CYS A 313 11.98 -8.16 -2.37
CA CYS A 313 11.96 -9.55 -2.79
C CYS A 313 13.06 -9.85 -3.81
N VAL A 314 13.28 -8.93 -4.77
CA VAL A 314 14.35 -9.06 -5.76
C VAL A 314 15.74 -8.95 -5.11
N GLU A 315 15.87 -8.09 -4.09
CA GLU A 315 17.13 -7.88 -3.34
C GLU A 315 17.61 -9.13 -2.59
N GLU A 316 16.70 -10.00 -2.09
CA GLU A 316 17.10 -11.19 -1.32
C GLU A 316 17.48 -12.41 -2.19
N ILE A 317 17.07 -12.44 -3.46
CA ILE A 317 17.31 -13.58 -4.39
C ILE A 317 18.78 -14.02 -4.43
N PRO A 318 19.79 -13.13 -4.55
CA PRO A 318 21.18 -13.56 -4.56
C PRO A 318 21.62 -14.32 -3.31
N SER A 319 21.09 -13.95 -2.13
CA SER A 319 21.39 -14.65 -0.87
C SER A 319 20.70 -16.01 -0.80
N LEU A 320 19.47 -16.12 -1.32
CA LEU A 320 18.75 -17.39 -1.44
C LEU A 320 19.46 -18.36 -2.40
N ASN A 321 19.98 -17.89 -3.54
CA ASN A 321 20.76 -18.73 -4.45
C ASN A 321 22.04 -19.26 -3.78
N ARG A 322 22.75 -18.43 -3.02
CA ARG A 322 23.92 -18.88 -2.25
C ARG A 322 23.55 -19.89 -1.16
N LEU A 323 22.41 -19.69 -0.49
CA LEU A 323 21.87 -20.65 0.48
C LEU A 323 21.56 -22.00 -0.18
N GLN A 324 20.89 -21.98 -1.34
CA GLN A 324 20.58 -23.17 -2.12
C GLN A 324 21.86 -23.92 -2.54
N ALA A 325 22.90 -23.18 -2.95
CA ALA A 325 24.19 -23.77 -3.27
C ALA A 325 24.88 -24.42 -2.06
N HIS A 326 24.80 -23.78 -0.89
CA HIS A 326 25.36 -24.29 0.37
C HIS A 326 24.74 -25.65 0.78
N TYR A 327 23.41 -25.78 0.64
CA TYR A 327 22.67 -26.98 1.04
C TYR A 327 22.35 -27.97 -0.10
N LYS A 328 22.97 -27.82 -1.29
CA LYS A 328 22.66 -28.63 -2.49
C LYS A 328 22.65 -30.15 -2.27
N ASN A 329 23.46 -30.66 -1.35
CA ASN A 329 23.58 -32.09 -1.04
C ASN A 329 23.08 -32.45 0.37
N GLN A 330 22.25 -31.60 0.97
CA GLN A 330 21.71 -31.75 2.32
C GLN A 330 20.18 -31.78 2.28
N ASP A 331 19.56 -32.14 3.40
CA ASP A 331 18.10 -32.25 3.52
C ASP A 331 17.42 -30.88 3.76
N VAL A 332 17.83 -29.85 3.02
CA VAL A 332 17.18 -28.53 2.97
C VAL A 332 16.60 -28.30 1.59
N SER A 333 15.40 -27.74 1.51
CA SER A 333 14.76 -27.42 0.23
C SER A 333 14.13 -26.03 0.27
N ILE A 334 14.50 -25.19 -0.68
CA ILE A 334 13.89 -23.87 -0.87
C ILE A 334 12.75 -24.05 -1.88
N VAL A 335 11.58 -23.51 -1.56
CA VAL A 335 10.41 -23.45 -2.44
C VAL A 335 9.94 -22.01 -2.43
N SER A 336 9.88 -21.37 -3.60
CA SER A 336 9.35 -20.02 -3.70
C SER A 336 7.97 -20.00 -4.35
N VAL A 337 7.15 -19.04 -3.95
CA VAL A 337 5.77 -18.86 -4.38
C VAL A 337 5.62 -17.43 -4.88
N ASP A 338 5.45 -17.30 -6.19
CA ASP A 338 5.11 -16.06 -6.88
C ASP A 338 3.63 -15.69 -6.65
N PHE A 339 3.35 -14.40 -6.47
CA PHE A 339 2.02 -13.89 -6.18
C PHE A 339 1.36 -13.21 -7.38
N ARG A 340 0.36 -13.91 -7.95
CA ARG A 340 -0.60 -13.35 -8.91
C ARG A 340 0.05 -12.70 -10.14
N GLU A 341 1.08 -13.32 -10.67
CA GLU A 341 1.68 -12.97 -11.96
C GLU A 341 1.38 -14.06 -13.01
N SER A 342 1.51 -13.69 -14.29
CA SER A 342 1.35 -14.59 -15.41
C SER A 342 2.61 -15.42 -15.64
N ALA A 343 2.52 -16.51 -16.42
CA ALA A 343 3.69 -17.35 -16.69
C ALA A 343 4.72 -16.55 -17.49
N GLU A 344 4.25 -15.72 -18.41
CA GLU A 344 5.06 -14.83 -19.23
C GLU A 344 5.78 -13.77 -18.40
N GLU A 345 5.10 -13.17 -17.41
CA GLU A 345 5.71 -12.19 -16.48
C GLU A 345 6.88 -12.82 -15.70
N ILE A 346 6.67 -14.04 -15.19
CA ILE A 346 7.68 -14.75 -14.39
C ILE A 346 8.83 -15.26 -15.25
N GLU A 347 8.56 -15.82 -16.42
CA GLU A 347 9.61 -16.30 -17.33
C GLU A 347 10.51 -15.16 -17.78
N ALA A 348 9.94 -14.02 -18.17
CA ALA A 348 10.71 -12.82 -18.53
C ALA A 348 11.61 -12.35 -17.38
N PHE A 349 11.11 -12.36 -16.14
CA PHE A 349 11.93 -12.01 -14.98
C PHE A 349 13.06 -13.01 -14.75
N LEU A 350 12.79 -14.32 -14.85
CA LEU A 350 13.77 -15.37 -14.58
C LEU A 350 14.89 -15.45 -15.64
N GLU A 351 14.63 -15.01 -16.86
CA GLU A 351 15.67 -14.85 -17.90
C GLU A 351 16.72 -13.80 -17.49
N GLU A 352 16.30 -12.69 -16.88
CA GLU A 352 17.19 -11.62 -16.43
C GLU A 352 17.80 -11.89 -15.05
N ARG A 353 17.03 -12.54 -14.18
CA ARG A 353 17.35 -12.79 -12.76
C ARG A 353 17.19 -14.28 -12.45
N PRO A 354 18.20 -15.11 -12.77
CA PRO A 354 18.14 -16.54 -12.53
C PRO A 354 17.94 -16.90 -11.06
N VAL A 355 17.07 -17.88 -10.83
CA VAL A 355 16.77 -18.45 -9.51
C VAL A 355 17.12 -19.94 -9.52
N ASP A 356 17.88 -20.40 -8.53
CA ASP A 356 18.42 -21.78 -8.47
C ASP A 356 17.50 -22.78 -7.73
N PHE A 357 16.26 -22.38 -7.45
CA PHE A 357 15.25 -23.15 -6.71
C PHE A 357 13.86 -23.03 -7.36
N PRO A 358 12.92 -23.95 -7.07
CA PRO A 358 11.58 -23.91 -7.64
C PRO A 358 10.83 -22.59 -7.42
N VAL A 359 10.18 -22.11 -8.49
CA VAL A 359 9.26 -20.96 -8.48
C VAL A 359 7.87 -21.44 -8.84
N LEU A 360 7.02 -21.56 -7.83
CA LEU A 360 5.62 -21.96 -7.98
C LEU A 360 4.72 -20.73 -8.10
N MET A 361 3.60 -20.84 -8.80
CA MET A 361 2.73 -19.71 -9.11
C MET A 361 1.42 -19.76 -8.32
N ASP A 362 1.24 -18.83 -7.38
CA ASP A 362 -0.03 -18.59 -6.69
C ASP A 362 -0.93 -17.67 -7.52
N ARG A 363 -1.37 -18.17 -8.68
CA ARG A 363 -2.07 -17.40 -9.73
C ARG A 363 -3.29 -16.60 -9.22
N ASN A 364 -3.95 -17.05 -8.16
CA ASN A 364 -5.14 -16.41 -7.58
C ASN A 364 -4.90 -15.77 -6.20
N GLY A 365 -3.71 -15.94 -5.61
CA GLY A 365 -3.37 -15.41 -4.29
C GLY A 365 -4.00 -16.17 -3.11
N LEU A 366 -4.68 -17.29 -3.34
CA LEU A 366 -5.37 -18.03 -2.29
C LEU A 366 -4.38 -18.81 -1.41
N THR A 367 -3.25 -19.23 -1.97
CA THR A 367 -2.20 -19.91 -1.18
C THR A 367 -1.57 -18.93 -0.21
N SER A 368 -1.18 -17.75 -0.69
CA SER A 368 -0.65 -16.65 0.13
C SER A 368 -1.64 -16.24 1.21
N LEU A 369 -2.94 -16.21 0.90
CA LEU A 369 -4.00 -15.98 1.90
C LEU A 369 -4.07 -17.08 2.95
N ALA A 370 -4.00 -18.36 2.56
CA ALA A 370 -4.04 -19.51 3.46
C ALA A 370 -2.83 -19.54 4.40
N TRP A 371 -1.66 -19.15 3.89
CA TRP A 371 -0.41 -18.93 4.63
C TRP A 371 -0.39 -17.61 5.41
N ARG A 372 -1.47 -16.83 5.32
CA ARG A 372 -1.64 -15.53 5.98
C ARG A 372 -0.49 -14.57 5.70
N VAL A 373 0.05 -14.63 4.49
CA VAL A 373 0.97 -13.62 3.98
C VAL A 373 0.27 -12.26 4.01
N PHE A 374 0.97 -11.29 4.58
CA PHE A 374 0.47 -9.92 4.76
C PHE A 374 1.30 -8.89 3.99
N SER A 375 2.61 -9.13 3.89
CA SER A 375 3.57 -8.34 3.12
C SER A 375 4.51 -9.24 2.36
N PHE A 376 5.12 -8.72 1.30
CA PHE A 376 6.15 -9.42 0.54
C PHE A 376 7.52 -8.75 0.80
N PRO A 377 8.61 -9.54 0.93
CA PRO A 377 8.60 -11.00 1.02
C PRO A 377 8.03 -11.48 2.36
N SER A 378 7.57 -12.73 2.41
CA SER A 378 7.25 -13.45 3.65
C SER A 378 7.79 -14.86 3.55
N SER A 379 8.57 -15.29 4.55
CA SER A 379 9.27 -16.56 4.47
C SER A 379 9.05 -17.39 5.74
N PHE A 380 9.00 -18.71 5.55
CA PHE A 380 8.70 -19.68 6.59
C PHE A 380 9.73 -20.80 6.58
N ILE A 381 10.38 -21.04 7.72
CA ILE A 381 11.22 -22.23 7.92
C ILE A 381 10.38 -23.31 8.60
N ILE A 382 10.32 -24.46 7.97
CA ILE A 382 9.52 -25.62 8.36
C ILE A 382 10.47 -26.76 8.70
N ASP A 383 10.29 -27.39 9.86
CA ASP A 383 11.11 -28.53 10.26
C ASP A 383 10.77 -29.81 9.46
N ARG A 384 11.55 -30.87 9.72
CA ARG A 384 11.38 -32.19 9.10
C ARG A 384 10.02 -32.84 9.43
N HIS A 385 9.37 -32.37 10.50
CA HIS A 385 8.06 -32.82 10.98
C HIS A 385 6.88 -31.98 10.42
N GLY A 386 7.15 -31.03 9.51
CA GLY A 386 6.10 -30.23 8.87
C GLY A 386 5.59 -29.07 9.70
N ARG A 387 6.32 -28.64 10.73
CA ARG A 387 5.91 -27.53 11.61
C ARG A 387 6.70 -26.28 11.30
N ILE A 388 6.03 -25.13 11.28
CA ILE A 388 6.68 -23.82 11.14
C ILE A 388 7.47 -23.55 12.43
N ARG A 389 8.75 -23.20 12.27
CA ARG A 389 9.70 -22.92 13.36
C ARG A 389 10.11 -21.46 13.40
N TYR A 390 10.34 -20.87 12.24
CA TYR A 390 10.77 -19.48 12.11
C TYR A 390 10.06 -18.80 10.96
N THR A 391 9.95 -17.48 11.06
CA THR A 391 9.33 -16.62 10.05
C THR A 391 10.14 -15.35 9.82
N ALA A 392 10.09 -14.81 8.61
CA ALA A 392 10.59 -13.49 8.27
C ALA A 392 9.53 -12.74 7.44
N ASN A 393 9.35 -11.45 7.70
CA ASN A 393 8.34 -10.59 7.05
C ASN A 393 8.93 -9.57 6.07
N ARG A 394 10.25 -9.57 5.94
CA ARG A 394 11.06 -8.64 5.18
C ARG A 394 12.25 -9.39 4.62
N ALA A 395 12.87 -8.81 3.61
CA ALA A 395 14.12 -9.31 3.05
C ALA A 395 15.18 -9.38 4.15
N ILE A 396 15.85 -10.53 4.24
CA ILE A 396 17.01 -10.75 5.10
C ILE A 396 18.13 -11.37 4.28
N ASN A 397 19.35 -11.38 4.83
CA ASN A 397 20.46 -12.07 4.18
C ASN A 397 20.40 -13.57 4.53
N TRP A 398 19.93 -14.40 3.59
CA TRP A 398 19.63 -15.82 3.84
C TRP A 398 20.87 -16.70 4.02
N ASP A 399 22.04 -16.27 3.55
CA ASP A 399 23.33 -16.94 3.77
C ASP A 399 24.09 -16.40 4.98
N SER A 400 23.42 -15.68 5.89
CA SER A 400 24.05 -15.24 7.13
C SER A 400 24.38 -16.42 8.04
N LYS A 401 25.39 -16.21 8.90
CA LYS A 401 25.81 -17.21 9.88
C LYS A 401 24.65 -17.62 10.80
N GLU A 402 23.83 -16.66 11.22
CA GLU A 402 22.69 -16.89 12.10
C GLU A 402 21.63 -17.78 11.44
N VAL A 403 21.34 -17.59 10.14
CA VAL A 403 20.39 -18.42 9.40
C VAL A 403 20.93 -19.83 9.22
N ILE A 404 22.21 -19.97 8.86
CA ILE A 404 22.89 -21.27 8.73
C ILE A 404 22.85 -22.04 10.04
N GLU A 405 23.18 -21.40 11.17
CA GLU A 405 23.12 -22.03 12.50
C GLU A 405 21.71 -22.52 12.85
N VAL A 406 20.66 -21.77 12.48
CA VAL A 406 19.27 -22.20 12.65
C VAL A 406 18.96 -23.45 11.81
N LEU A 407 19.30 -23.44 10.52
CA LEU A 407 19.03 -24.55 9.62
C LEU A 407 19.81 -25.82 10.01
N ASP A 408 21.09 -25.68 10.36
CA ASP A 408 21.93 -26.79 10.84
C ASP A 408 21.37 -27.38 12.14
N GLY A 409 20.88 -26.53 13.04
CA GLY A 409 20.20 -26.96 14.26
C GLY A 409 18.96 -27.81 13.96
N LEU A 410 18.13 -27.39 13.00
CA LEU A 410 16.94 -28.14 12.58
C LEU A 410 17.28 -29.45 11.86
N LEU A 411 18.39 -29.51 11.12
CA LEU A 411 18.86 -30.74 10.47
C LEU A 411 19.37 -31.77 11.50
N ALA A 412 19.93 -31.31 12.61
CA ALA A 412 20.43 -32.14 13.69
C ALA A 412 19.33 -32.64 14.65
N GLU A 413 18.11 -32.12 14.55
CA GLU A 413 16.96 -32.62 15.30
C GLU A 413 16.59 -34.05 14.85
N PRO A 414 16.13 -34.89 15.80
CA PRO A 414 15.85 -36.31 15.54
C PRO A 414 14.61 -36.57 14.68
#